data_AF-S9VZF9-F1
#
_entry.id   AF-S9VZF9-F1
#
_cell.length_a   1.000
_cell.length_b   1.000
_cell.length_c   1.000
_cell.angle_alpha   90.00
_cell.angle_beta   90.00
_cell.angle_gamma   90.00
#
_symmetry.space_group_name_H-M   'P 1'
#
loop_
_entity.id
_entity.type
_entity.pdbx_description
1 polymer ?
#
loop_
_entity_poly.entity_id
_entity_poly.type
_entity_poly.pdbx_seq_one_letter_code
_entity_poly.pdbx_strand_id
1 'polypeptide(L)' 'MADSKRVNAGHKAALHNPNVSEETKQHEKEYLESHGAEYSESGSGGYKATTHNPNVSEEAKEHAKEELEHNERLHNYEH' A
#
# COMPACT_ATOMS: atom_id res chain seq x y z
N MET A 1 -13.33 -11.64 -13.19
CA MET A 1 -12.99 -10.76 -12.04
C MET A 1 -12.07 -9.62 -12.48
N ALA A 2 -12.55 -8.66 -13.28
CA ALA A 2 -11.76 -7.46 -13.65
C ALA A 2 -12.19 -6.22 -12.86
N ASP A 3 -13.41 -6.22 -12.33
CA ASP A 3 -14.05 -5.09 -11.67
C ASP A 3 -13.48 -4.76 -10.29
N SER A 4 -13.15 -5.77 -9.48
CA SER A 4 -12.63 -5.54 -8.12
C SER A 4 -11.32 -4.75 -8.11
N LYS A 5 -10.45 -4.91 -9.13
CA LYS A 5 -9.21 -4.11 -9.24
C LYS A 5 -9.48 -2.62 -9.46
N ARG A 6 -10.49 -2.28 -10.26
CA ARG A 6 -10.86 -0.88 -10.53
C ARG A 6 -11.54 -0.24 -9.33
N VAL A 7 -12.42 -1.00 -8.66
CA VAL A 7 -13.07 -0.58 -7.41
C VAL A 7 -12.01 -0.30 -6.34
N ASN A 8 -11.09 -1.23 -6.12
CA ASN A 8 -10.01 -1.06 -5.14
C ASN A 8 -9.09 0.13 -5.49
N ALA A 9 -8.84 0.41 -6.77
CA ALA A 9 -8.07 1.59 -7.17
C ALA A 9 -8.79 2.91 -6.80
N GLY A 10 -10.12 2.96 -6.91
CA GLY A 10 -10.92 4.11 -6.48
C GLY A 10 -10.80 4.37 -4.97
N HIS A 11 -10.91 3.32 -4.16
CA HIS A 11 -10.75 3.41 -2.71
C HIS A 11 -9.34 3.87 -2.31
N LYS A 12 -8.30 3.37 -3.00
CA LYS A 12 -6.91 3.86 -2.83
C LYS A 12 -6.76 5.34 -3.15
N ALA A 13 -7.44 5.83 -4.19
CA ALA A 13 -7.41 7.25 -4.53
C ALA A 13 -8.11 8.12 -3.46
N ALA A 14 -9.21 7.64 -2.88
CA ALA A 14 -9.89 8.32 -1.78
C ALA A 14 -8.97 8.47 -0.55
N LEU A 15 -8.18 7.44 -0.24
CA LEU A 15 -7.24 7.45 0.88
C LEU A 15 -6.12 8.49 0.74
N HIS A 16 -5.64 8.73 -0.48
CA HIS A 16 -4.63 9.75 -0.76
C HIS A 16 -5.20 11.17 -0.96
N ASN A 17 -6.52 11.33 -1.02
CA ASN A 17 -7.13 12.63 -1.22
C ASN A 17 -7.10 13.44 0.10
N PRO A 18 -6.36 14.55 0.19
CA PRO A 18 -6.28 15.36 1.41
C PRO A 18 -7.62 16.01 1.79
N ASN A 19 -8.59 16.03 0.87
CA ASN A 19 -9.94 16.56 1.12
C ASN A 19 -10.90 15.52 1.71
N VAL A 20 -10.46 14.26 1.87
CA VAL A 20 -11.26 13.19 2.49
C VAL A 20 -10.97 13.16 3.99
N SER A 21 -12.02 12.97 4.79
CA SER A 21 -11.91 12.90 6.24
C SER A 21 -11.23 11.62 6.70
N GLU A 22 -10.55 11.67 7.85
CA GLU A 22 -9.89 10.51 8.45
C GLU A 22 -10.87 9.34 8.71
N GLU A 23 -12.11 9.64 9.09
CA GLU A 23 -13.16 8.61 9.26
C GLU A 23 -13.45 7.86 7.95
N THR A 24 -13.55 8.60 6.84
CA THR A 24 -13.72 7.97 5.52
C THR A 24 -12.47 7.18 5.16
N LYS A 25 -11.27 7.71 5.39
CA LYS A 25 -10.04 6.96 5.15
C LYS A 25 -9.99 5.64 5.93
N GLN A 26 -10.40 5.63 7.19
CA GLN A 26 -10.46 4.41 7.99
C GLN A 26 -11.37 3.36 7.33
N HIS A 27 -12.59 3.74 6.95
CA HIS A 27 -13.56 2.86 6.30
C HIS A 27 -13.06 2.32 4.94
N GLU A 28 -12.43 3.18 4.15
CA GLU A 28 -11.85 2.82 2.84
C GLU A 28 -10.70 1.81 3.01
N LYS A 29 -9.90 1.93 4.07
CA LYS A 29 -8.83 0.99 4.43
C LYS A 29 -9.39 -0.37 4.83
N GLU A 30 -10.43 -0.41 5.66
CA GLU A 30 -11.12 -1.65 6.06
C GLU A 30 -11.78 -2.36 4.87
N TYR A 31 -12.37 -1.59 3.95
CA TYR A 31 -12.93 -2.13 2.72
C TYR A 31 -11.85 -2.79 1.85
N LEU A 32 -10.71 -2.12 1.67
CA LEU A 32 -9.59 -2.63 0.90
C LEU A 32 -9.01 -3.92 1.52
N GLU A 33 -8.83 -3.94 2.85
CA GLU A 33 -8.34 -5.12 3.57
C GLU A 33 -9.29 -6.32 3.45
N SER A 34 -10.59 -6.11 3.65
CA SER A 34 -11.62 -7.16 3.52
C SER A 34 -11.75 -7.72 2.09
N HIS A 35 -11.42 -6.91 1.08
CA HIS A 35 -11.45 -7.30 -0.34
C HIS A 35 -10.10 -7.79 -0.87
N GLY A 36 -9.13 -8.04 0.02
CA GLY A 36 -7.81 -8.58 -0.32
C GLY A 36 -6.92 -7.61 -1.09
N ALA A 37 -7.20 -6.32 -1.03
CA ALA A 37 -6.33 -5.28 -1.55
C ALA A 37 -5.61 -4.60 -0.39
N GLU A 38 -4.35 -4.96 -0.15
CA GLU A 38 -3.53 -4.24 0.81
C GLU A 38 -3.41 -2.76 0.41
N TYR A 39 -3.72 -1.87 1.36
CA TYR A 39 -3.41 -0.45 1.30
C TYR A 39 -2.31 -0.14 2.32
N SER A 40 -1.19 0.37 1.82
CA SER A 40 -0.16 0.98 2.63
C SER A 40 -0.06 2.44 2.23
N GLU A 41 -0.17 3.33 3.22
CA GLU A 41 -0.01 4.77 3.02
C GLU A 41 1.44 5.15 2.70
N SER A 42 2.36 4.38 3.27
CA SER A 42 3.76 4.34 2.88
C SER A 42 3.89 3.76 1.46
N GLY A 43 4.80 4.32 0.64
CA GLY A 43 5.19 3.77 -0.67
C GLY A 43 5.63 2.30 -0.67
N SER A 44 5.66 1.66 0.51
CA SER A 44 5.76 0.22 0.74
C SER A 44 4.93 -0.63 -0.21
N GLY A 45 3.74 -0.23 -0.63
CA GLY A 45 2.96 -1.02 -1.60
C GLY A 45 3.68 -1.22 -2.95
N GLY A 46 4.40 -0.19 -3.41
CA GLY A 46 5.24 -0.26 -4.60
C GLY A 46 6.49 -1.12 -4.38
N TYR A 47 7.14 -0.97 -3.23
CA TYR A 47 8.31 -1.77 -2.88
C TYR A 47 7.95 -3.26 -2.70
N LYS A 48 6.83 -3.61 -2.04
CA LYS A 48 6.32 -4.99 -1.94
C LYS A 48 6.02 -5.58 -3.32
N ALA A 49 5.46 -4.80 -4.23
CA ALA A 49 5.25 -5.28 -5.60
C ALA A 49 6.58 -5.59 -6.30
N THR A 50 7.60 -4.74 -6.11
CA THR A 50 8.95 -4.97 -6.63
C THR A 50 9.60 -6.23 -6.05
N THR A 51 9.49 -6.49 -4.74
CA THR A 51 10.10 -7.69 -4.12
C THR A 51 9.51 -9.00 -4.63
N HIS A 52 8.22 -9.02 -4.99
CA HIS A 52 7.53 -10.20 -5.52
C HIS A 52 7.56 -10.32 -7.05
N ASN A 53 8.04 -9.31 -7.78
CA ASN A 53 8.07 -9.34 -9.24
C ASN A 53 9.28 -10.17 -9.74
N PRO A 54 9.08 -11.30 -10.45
CA PRO A 54 10.19 -12.08 -10.98
C PRO A 54 10.94 -11.38 -12.12
N ASN A 55 10.38 -10.30 -12.70
CA ASN A 55 10.97 -9.57 -13.82
C ASN A 55 11.87 -8.40 -13.40
N VAL A 56 12.05 -8.15 -12.10
CA VAL A 56 12.98 -7.12 -11.62
C VAL A 56 14.31 -7.76 -11.17
N SER A 57 15.38 -6.98 -11.20
CA SER A 57 16.69 -7.41 -10.73
C SER A 57 16.71 -7.66 -9.22
N GLU A 58 17.62 -8.54 -8.76
CA GLU A 58 17.80 -8.81 -7.33
C GLU A 58 18.18 -7.54 -6.55
N GLU A 59 19.02 -6.68 -7.12
CA GLU A 59 19.39 -5.38 -6.53
C GLU A 59 18.18 -4.47 -6.29
N ALA A 60 17.22 -4.43 -7.24
CA ALA A 60 15.98 -3.67 -7.07
C ALA A 60 15.08 -4.27 -5.98
N LYS A 61 15.11 -5.60 -5.80
CA LYS A 61 14.38 -6.28 -4.72
C LYS A 61 15.02 -6.00 -3.37
N GLU A 62 16.34 -6.01 -3.27
CA GLU A 62 17.05 -5.69 -2.03
C GLU A 62 16.77 -4.27 -1.59
N HIS A 63 16.93 -3.29 -2.48
CA HIS A 63 16.59 -1.89 -2.19
C HIS A 63 15.11 -1.73 -1.78
N ALA A 64 14.20 -2.44 -2.45
CA ALA A 64 12.79 -2.42 -2.07
C ALA A 64 12.55 -3.01 -0.67
N LYS A 65 13.28 -4.05 -0.26
CA LYS A 65 13.19 -4.60 1.10
C LYS A 65 13.72 -3.62 2.15
N GLU A 66 14.84 -2.95 1.87
CA GLU A 66 15.40 -1.96 2.81
C GLU A 66 14.45 -0.79 3.05
N GLU A 67 13.83 -0.26 1.99
CA GLU A 67 12.81 0.80 2.09
C GLU A 67 11.57 0.34 2.86
N LEU A 68 11.17 -0.93 2.71
CA LEU A 68 10.08 -1.53 3.49
C LEU A 68 10.43 -1.59 4.97
N GLU A 69 11.59 -2.14 5.33
CA GLU A 69 12.05 -2.20 6.71
C GLU A 69 12.19 -0.80 7.32
N HIS A 70 12.71 0.16 6.55
CA HIS A 70 12.84 1.55 7.00
C HIS A 70 11.47 2.17 7.33
N ASN A 71 10.49 1.98 6.44
CA ASN A 71 9.14 2.48 6.64
C ASN A 71 8.43 1.80 7.82
N GLU A 72 8.53 0.47 7.94
CA GLU A 72 7.95 -0.28 9.06
C GLU A 72 8.56 0.14 10.39
N ARG A 73 9.89 0.38 10.41
CA ARG A 73 10.60 0.86 11.59
C ARG A 73 10.16 2.25 12.02
N LEU A 74 9.92 3.17 11.07
CA LEU A 74 9.40 4.51 11.36
C LEU A 74 7.97 4.42 11.90
N HIS A 75 7.11 3.62 11.29
CA HIS A 75 5.73 3.44 11.75
C HIS A 75 5.63 2.87 13.17
N ASN A 76 6.56 1.98 13.54
CA ASN A 76 6.67 1.42 14.89
C ASN A 76 7.23 2.40 15.94
N TYR A 77 7.85 3.50 15.51
CA TYR A 77 8.37 4.54 16.41
C TYR A 77 7.36 5.68 16.67
N GLU A 78 6.29 5.78 15.86
CA GLU A 78 5.23 6.77 16.01
C GLU A 78 3.97 6.26 16.77
N HIS A 79 4.02 5.04 17.33
CA HIS A 79 2.99 4.49 18.22
C HIS A 79 3.48 4.42 19.67
#